data_AF-A0A7J9SIM2-F1
#
_entry.id   AF-A0A7J9SIM2-F1
#
_cell.length_a   1.000
_cell.length_b   1.000
_cell.length_c   1.000
_cell.angle_alpha   90.00
_cell.angle_beta   90.00
_cell.angle_gamma   90.00
#
_symmetry.space_group_name_H-M   'P 1'
#
loop_
_entity.id
_entity.type
_entity.pdbx_description
1 polymer ?
#
loop_
_entity_poly.entity_id
_entity_poly.type
_entity_poly.pdbx_seq_one_letter_code
_entity_poly.pdbx_strand_id
1 'polypeptide(L)' 'MRARELEIAGRFRSPTDYGIPELPDWQVCRPSRGGVELADDGDTFIRAEDPIRFEENHR' A
#
# COMPACT_ATOMS: atom_id res chain seq x y z
N MET A 1 0.12 -5.79 11.81
CA MET A 1 0.30 -4.82 10.71
C MET A 1 1.75 -4.34 10.78
N ARG A 2 2.61 -4.65 9.78
CA ARG A 2 4.08 -4.42 9.83
C ARG A 2 4.54 -3.21 9.00
N ALA A 3 3.63 -2.27 8.72
CA ALA A 3 3.88 -1.15 7.81
C ALA A 3 5.14 -0.35 8.17
N ARG A 4 5.32 -0.03 9.46
CA ARG A 4 6.48 0.71 9.95
C ARG A 4 7.81 -0.06 9.82
N GLU A 5 7.79 -1.38 10.00
CA GLU A 5 9.01 -2.20 9.88
C GLU A 5 9.48 -2.28 8.43
N LEU A 6 8.53 -2.41 7.49
CA LEU A 6 8.79 -2.37 6.06
C LEU A 6 9.37 -1.03 5.62
N GLU A 7 8.79 0.08 6.10
CA GLU A 7 9.28 1.44 5.80
C GLU A 7 10.71 1.65 6.30
N ILE A 8 11.00 1.25 7.54
CA ILE A 8 12.34 1.36 8.10
C ILE A 8 13.31 0.48 7.31
N ALA A 9 12.97 -0.78 7.07
CA ALA A 9 13.83 -1.72 6.37
C ALA A 9 14.18 -1.22 4.96
N GLY A 10 13.17 -0.80 4.19
CA GLY A 10 13.33 -0.30 2.81
C GLY A 10 14.20 0.96 2.68
N ARG A 11 14.40 1.72 3.77
CA ARG A 11 15.32 2.87 3.80
C ARG A 11 16.79 2.47 3.84
N PHE A 12 17.11 1.27 4.34
CA PHE A 12 18.49 0.82 4.53
C PHE A 12 18.90 -0.31 3.58
N ARG A 13 18.05 -1.31 3.37
CA ARG A 13 18.27 -2.47 2.48
C ARG A 13 16.93 -3.05 1.99
N SER A 14 16.96 -4.17 1.27
CA SER A 14 15.73 -4.89 0.97
C SER A 14 15.10 -5.41 2.28
N PRO A 15 13.77 -5.31 2.47
CA PRO A 15 13.09 -5.94 3.61
C PRO A 15 13.41 -7.44 3.75
N THR A 16 13.65 -8.12 2.62
CA THR A 16 14.03 -9.54 2.60
C THR A 16 15.38 -9.82 3.27
N ASP A 17 16.32 -8.87 3.26
CA ASP A 17 17.61 -8.98 3.99
C ASP A 17 17.42 -9.06 5.51
N TYR A 18 16.26 -8.62 6.01
CA TYR A 18 15.86 -8.66 7.41
C TYR A 18 14.87 -9.80 7.73
N GLY A 19 14.63 -10.71 6.77
CA GLY A 19 13.64 -11.78 6.91
C GLY A 19 12.18 -11.28 6.88
N ILE A 20 11.95 -10.06 6.39
CA ILE A 20 10.61 -9.54 6.16
C ILE A 20 10.20 -9.97 4.74
N PRO A 21 9.08 -10.70 4.57
CA PRO A 21 8.62 -11.11 3.25
C PRO A 21 8.27 -9.90 2.39
N GLU A 22 8.42 -10.05 1.07
CA GLU A 22 7.98 -9.02 0.12
C GLU A 22 6.48 -8.77 0.26
N LEU A 23 6.09 -7.53 -0.06
CA LEU A 23 4.68 -7.21 -0.14
C LEU A 23 4.09 -7.89 -1.37
N PRO A 24 2.87 -8.43 -1.28
CA PRO A 24 2.15 -8.91 -2.45
C PRO A 24 1.91 -7.77 -3.44
N ASP A 25 1.95 -8.09 -4.74
CA ASP A 25 1.79 -7.15 -5.87
C ASP A 25 0.32 -6.72 -6.07
N TRP A 26 -0.30 -6.15 -5.03
CA TRP A 26 -1.67 -5.65 -5.13
C TRP A 26 -1.76 -4.45 -6.08
N GLN A 27 -2.79 -4.46 -6.92
CA GLN A 27 -3.07 -3.33 -7.80
C GLN A 27 -3.93 -2.29 -7.07
N VAL A 28 -3.51 -1.03 -7.15
CA VAL A 28 -4.32 0.11 -6.70
C VAL A 28 -5.14 0.64 -7.88
N CYS A 29 -6.44 0.46 -7.83
CA CYS A 29 -7.39 0.92 -8.84
C CYS A 29 -8.08 2.21 -8.37
N ARG A 30 -8.29 3.15 -9.29
CA ARG A 30 -9.00 4.42 -9.03
C ARG A 30 -10.23 4.52 -9.94
N PRO A 31 -11.40 4.05 -9.49
CA PRO A 31 -12.64 4.21 -10.24
C PRO A 31 -13.00 5.69 -10.44
N SER A 32 -13.78 5.97 -11.49
CA SER A 32 -14.12 7.32 -11.97
C SER A 32 -14.80 8.23 -10.94
N ARG A 33 -15.30 7.66 -9.82
CA ARG A 33 -16.03 8.36 -8.77
C ARG A 33 -15.17 8.81 -7.59
N GLY A 34 -13.84 8.80 -7.72
CA GLY A 34 -12.95 9.24 -6.65
C GLY A 34 -12.69 8.19 -5.55
N GLY A 35 -13.21 6.97 -5.73
CA GLY A 35 -12.92 5.84 -4.86
C GLY A 35 -11.51 5.29 -5.03
N VAL A 36 -11.14 4.39 -4.12
CA VAL A 36 -9.91 3.58 -4.18
C VAL A 36 -10.29 2.12 -3.99
N GLU A 37 -9.74 1.27 -4.84
CA GLU A 37 -9.88 -0.17 -4.77
C GLU A 37 -8.49 -0.80 -4.69
N LEU A 38 -8.35 -1.83 -3.86
CA LEU A 38 -7.20 -2.73 -3.86
C LEU A 38 -7.66 -4.07 -4.45
N ALA A 39 -6.95 -4.51 -5.48
CA ALA A 39 -7.21 -5.76 -6.17
C ALA A 39 -5.98 -6.67 -6.11
N ASP A 40 -6.23 -7.97 -6.18
CA ASP A 40 -5.23 -9.01 -6.39
C ASP A 40 -5.69 -9.85 -7.60
N ASP A 41 -4.83 -9.99 -8.60
CA ASP A 41 -5.15 -10.63 -9.89
C ASP A 41 -6.47 -10.15 -10.56
N GLY A 42 -6.82 -8.87 -10.37
CA GLY A 42 -8.05 -8.29 -10.91
C GLY A 42 -9.31 -8.48 -10.06
N ASP A 43 -9.22 -9.22 -8.95
CA ASP A 43 -10.29 -9.37 -7.97
C ASP A 43 -10.17 -8.32 -6.85
N THR A 44 -11.14 -7.41 -6.76
CA THR A 44 -11.19 -6.37 -5.73
C THR A 44 -11.57 -6.96 -4.37
N PHE A 45 -10.72 -6.75 -3.36
CA PHE A 45 -10.96 -7.23 -2.00
C PHE A 45 -11.10 -6.11 -0.95
N ILE A 46 -10.60 -4.91 -1.23
CA ILE A 46 -10.86 -3.71 -0.42
C ILE A 46 -11.35 -2.60 -1.35
N ARG A 47 -12.44 -1.94 -0.96
CA ARG A 47 -12.98 -0.77 -1.66
C ARG A 47 -13.35 0.32 -0.67
N ALA A 48 -12.93 1.54 -0.96
CA ALA A 48 -13.35 2.75 -0.27
C ALA A 48 -13.97 3.71 -1.30
N GLU A 49 -15.23 4.07 -1.12
CA GLU A 49 -15.95 4.92 -2.10
C GLU A 49 -15.63 6.41 -1.96
N ASP A 50 -15.34 6.87 -0.74
CA ASP A 50 -14.98 8.27 -0.45
C ASP A 50 -13.76 8.32 0.51
N PRO A 51 -12.56 7.92 0.03
CA PRO A 51 -11.37 7.91 0.86
C PRO A 51 -10.84 9.33 1.09
N ILE A 52 -10.53 9.65 2.34
CA ILE A 52 -9.82 10.90 2.67
C ILE A 52 -8.37 10.76 2.24
N ARG A 53 -7.91 11.67 1.38
CA ARG A 53 -6.50 11.76 1.01
C ARG A 53 -5.74 12.47 2.12
N PHE A 54 -4.82 11.76 2.77
CA PHE A 54 -3.84 12.38 3.64
C PHE A 54 -2.66 12.86 2.80
N GLU A 55 -2.35 14.15 2.86
CA GLU A 55 -1.11 14.70 2.30
C GLU A 55 -0.18 15.03 3.47
N GLU A 56 0.91 14.26 3.60
CA GLU A 56 1.91 14.51 4.63
C GLU A 56 2.79 15.69 4.21
N ASN A 57 2.56 16.85 4.84
CA ASN A 57 3.45 18.01 4.69
C ASN A 57 4.72 17.76 5.50
N HIS A 58 5.75 17.21 4.86
CA HIS A 58 7.12 17.26 5.38
C HIS A 58 7.59 18.72 5.42
N ARG A 59 7.70 19.29 6.63
CA ARG A 59 8.28 20.61 6.89
C ARG A 59 9.56 20.47 7.71
#